data_AF-A0A2A9KPF3-F1
#
_entry.id   AF-A0A2A9KPF3-F1
#
_cell.length_a   1.000
_cell.length_b   1.000
_cell.length_c   1.000
_cell.angle_alpha   90.00
_cell.angle_beta   90.00
_cell.angle_gamma   90.00
#
_symmetry.space_group_name_H-M   'P 1'
#
loop_
_entity.id
_entity.type
_entity.pdbx_description
1 polymer ?
#
loop_
_entity_poly.entity_id
_entity_poly.type
_entity_poly.pdbx_seq_one_letter_code
_entity_poly.pdbx_strand_id
1 'polypeptide(L)'
;MATFMVADADGKRTLEAEQLATFAHYTQGVQYRFVVTKLPHEHVGSVTHRASGSKVCSLTVNGMLAALNDAKVAGEAELTKLIARHGEARVASVLRAAEA
;
A
#
# COMPACT_ATOMS: atom_id res chain seq x y z
N MET A 1 -14.85 -12.57 -3.12
CA MET A 1 -13.61 -11.85 -2.75
C MET A 1 -13.83 -10.37 -3.03
N ALA A 2 -13.35 -9.47 -2.19
CA ALA A 2 -13.51 -8.03 -2.42
C ALA A 2 -12.48 -7.56 -3.45
N THR A 3 -12.88 -6.67 -4.36
CA THR A 3 -12.01 -6.06 -5.36
C THR A 3 -11.76 -4.59 -5.04
N PHE A 4 -10.64 -4.06 -5.52
CA PHE A 4 -10.24 -2.67 -5.34
C PHE A 4 -9.61 -2.14 -6.64
N MET A 5 -9.95 -0.90 -7.02
CA MET A 5 -9.39 -0.26 -8.21
C MET A 5 -8.04 0.37 -7.87
N VAL A 6 -6.97 -0.13 -8.47
CA VAL A 6 -5.62 0.42 -8.32
C VAL A 6 -5.23 1.23 -9.55
N ALA A 7 -4.49 2.32 -9.38
CA ALA A 7 -3.94 3.06 -10.50
C ALA A 7 -2.83 2.25 -11.19
N ASP A 8 -2.75 2.33 -12.51
CA ASP A 8 -1.61 1.81 -13.27
C ASP A 8 -0.35 2.66 -13.01
N ALA A 9 0.80 2.20 -13.51
CA ALA A 9 2.09 2.87 -13.26
C ALA A 9 2.12 4.32 -13.75
N ASP A 10 1.33 4.65 -14.77
CA ASP A 10 1.21 5.99 -15.35
C ASP A 10 0.12 6.85 -14.70
N GLY A 11 -0.68 6.28 -13.77
CA GLY A 11 -1.83 6.94 -13.16
C GLY A 11 -2.97 7.28 -14.13
N LYS A 12 -2.97 6.69 -15.33
CA LYS A 12 -3.91 7.01 -16.42
C LYS A 12 -5.09 6.05 -16.48
N ARG A 13 -4.91 4.84 -15.95
CA ARG A 13 -5.94 3.81 -15.95
C ARG A 13 -6.06 3.20 -14.57
N THR A 14 -7.21 2.59 -14.32
CA THR A 14 -7.44 1.79 -13.12
C THR A 14 -7.53 0.33 -13.50
N LEU A 15 -6.95 -0.52 -12.66
CA LEU A 15 -6.92 -1.97 -12.78
C LEU A 15 -7.68 -2.56 -11.60
N GLU A 16 -8.45 -3.62 -11.84
CA GLU A 16 -9.09 -4.36 -10.77
C GLU A 16 -8.07 -5.27 -10.08
N ALA A 17 -7.91 -5.11 -8.78
CA ALA A 17 -7.04 -5.91 -7.94
C ALA A 17 -7.85 -6.61 -6.84
N GLU A 18 -7.36 -7.76 -6.39
CA GLU A 18 -7.90 -8.44 -5.22
C GLU A 18 -7.54 -7.64 -3.96
N GLN A 19 -8.52 -7.37 -3.10
CA GLN A 19 -8.30 -6.75 -1.80
C GLN A 19 -7.99 -7.84 -0.76
N LEU A 20 -6.75 -7.86 -0.25
CA LEU A 20 -6.28 -8.82 0.75
C LEU A 20 -6.50 -8.32 2.18
N ALA A 21 -6.26 -7.03 2.42
CA ALA A 21 -6.40 -6.43 3.76
C ALA A 21 -6.59 -4.91 3.67
N THR A 22 -6.98 -4.29 4.80
CA THR A 22 -7.03 -2.83 4.96
C THR A 22 -6.46 -2.43 6.30
N PHE A 23 -5.78 -1.29 6.37
CA PHE A 23 -5.27 -0.74 7.62
C PHE A 23 -5.17 0.80 7.54
N ALA A 24 -4.92 1.43 8.68
CA ALA A 24 -4.67 2.87 8.76
C ALA A 24 -3.32 3.10 9.43
N HIS A 25 -2.62 4.15 9.03
CA HIS A 25 -1.34 4.54 9.61
C HIS A 25 -1.26 6.06 9.75
N TYR A 26 -0.71 6.52 10.87
CA TYR A 26 -0.50 7.95 11.11
C TYR A 26 0.86 8.36 10.58
N THR A 27 0.91 9.46 9.85
CA THR A 27 2.15 10.05 9.35
C THR A 27 2.04 11.56 9.49
N GLN A 28 2.94 12.15 10.27
CA GLN A 28 2.90 13.56 10.71
C GLN A 28 1.56 13.98 11.33
N GLY A 29 0.97 13.12 12.16
CA GLY A 29 -0.31 13.39 12.82
C GLY A 29 -1.55 13.29 11.92
N VAL A 30 -1.39 13.00 10.63
CA VAL A 30 -2.49 12.75 9.69
C VAL A 30 -2.70 11.25 9.54
N GLN A 31 -3.96 10.79 9.62
CA GLN A 31 -4.30 9.39 9.41
C GLN A 31 -4.52 9.12 7.92
N TYR A 32 -3.71 8.24 7.33
CA TYR A 32 -3.93 7.73 5.97
C TYR A 32 -4.47 6.31 6.02
N ARG A 33 -5.29 5.96 5.04
CA ARG A 33 -5.85 4.60 4.89
C ARG A 33 -5.15 3.88 3.74
N PHE A 34 -4.86 2.61 3.98
CA PHE A 34 -4.18 1.75 3.04
C PHE A 34 -4.97 0.47 2.80
N VAL A 35 -4.77 -0.09 1.62
CA VAL A 35 -5.34 -1.36 1.18
C VAL A 35 -4.18 -2.22 0.70
N VAL A 36 -4.09 -3.46 1.16
CA VAL A 36 -3.18 -4.43 0.56
C VAL A 36 -3.91 -5.06 -0.61
N THR A 37 -3.38 -4.85 -1.81
CA THR A 37 -4.00 -5.32 -3.06
C THR A 37 -3.09 -6.30 -3.77
N LYS A 38 -3.65 -7.17 -4.60
CA LYS A 38 -2.88 -8.08 -5.46
C LYS A 38 -3.46 -8.09 -6.86
N LEU A 39 -2.64 -7.72 -7.84
CA LEU A 39 -3.03 -7.83 -9.24
C LEU A 39 -2.93 -9.30 -9.70
N PRO A 40 -3.71 -9.73 -10.72
CA PRO A 40 -3.73 -11.13 -11.16
C PRO A 40 -2.36 -11.70 -11.58
N HIS A 41 -1.43 -10.84 -12.02
CA HIS A 41 -0.09 -11.22 -12.47
C HIS A 41 0.99 -11.06 -11.39
N GLU A 42 0.66 -10.55 -10.21
CA GLU A 42 1.62 -10.38 -9.12
C GLU A 42 1.68 -11.65 -8.24
N HIS A 43 2.89 -12.06 -7.85
CA HIS A 43 3.07 -13.20 -6.94
C HIS A 43 2.72 -12.85 -5.49
N VAL A 44 3.02 -11.62 -5.07
CA VAL A 44 2.76 -11.05 -3.74
C VAL A 44 1.97 -9.77 -3.88
N GLY A 45 1.27 -9.35 -2.81
CA GLY A 45 0.50 -8.12 -2.83
C GLY A 45 1.36 -6.85 -2.81
N SER A 46 0.69 -5.71 -2.83
CA SER A 46 1.26 -4.37 -2.71
C SER A 46 0.44 -3.54 -1.72
N VAL A 47 1.09 -2.62 -1.01
CA VAL A 47 0.40 -1.58 -0.23
C VAL A 47 -0.04 -0.49 -1.19
N THR A 48 -1.34 -0.21 -1.18
CA THR A 48 -1.99 0.79 -2.01
C THR A 48 -2.59 1.87 -1.13
N HIS A 49 -2.39 3.12 -1.50
CA HIS A 49 -3.03 4.26 -0.86
C HIS A 49 -4.52 4.28 -1.22
N ARG A 50 -5.40 4.27 -0.21
CA ARG A 50 -6.83 4.05 -0.42
C ARG A 50 -7.51 5.18 -1.19
N ALA A 51 -7.12 6.42 -0.96
CA ALA A 51 -7.78 7.57 -1.58
C ALA A 51 -7.43 7.69 -3.07
N SER A 52 -6.14 7.54 -3.40
CA SER A 52 -5.65 7.72 -4.77
C SER A 52 -5.60 6.43 -5.60
N GLY A 53 -5.71 5.26 -4.96
CA GLY A 53 -5.49 3.96 -5.59
C GLY A 53 -4.03 3.71 -6.02
N SER A 54 -3.10 4.60 -5.68
CA SER A 54 -1.70 4.50 -6.08
C SER A 54 -0.94 3.47 -5.26
N LYS A 55 -0.07 2.70 -5.90
CA LYS A 55 0.85 1.79 -5.23
C LYS A 55 1.90 2.57 -4.43
N VAL A 56 2.07 2.22 -3.16
CA VAL A 56 2.98 2.88 -2.22
C VAL A 56 4.27 2.05 -2.08
N CYS A 57 4.14 0.75 -1.85
CA CYS A 57 5.26 -0.20 -1.86
C CYS A 57 4.78 -1.62 -2.18
N SER A 58 5.68 -2.47 -2.68
CA SER A 58 5.40 -3.89 -2.90
C SER A 58 5.65 -4.68 -1.62
N LEU A 59 4.85 -5.72 -1.35
CA LEU A 59 5.21 -6.70 -0.35
C LEU A 59 6.37 -7.56 -0.87
N THR A 60 7.12 -8.17 0.04
CA THR A 60 8.18 -9.13 -0.29
C THR A 60 7.76 -10.53 0.14
N VAL A 61 8.24 -11.56 -0.56
CA VAL A 61 7.99 -12.97 -0.17
C VAL A 61 8.47 -13.21 1.26
N ASN A 62 9.66 -12.74 1.60
CA ASN A 62 10.21 -12.85 2.96
C ASN A 62 9.36 -12.09 4.00
N GLY A 63 8.82 -10.92 3.64
CA GLY A 63 7.92 -10.15 4.49
C GLY A 63 6.61 -10.89 4.76
N MET A 64 6.03 -11.53 3.74
CA MET A 64 4.85 -12.39 3.89
C MET A 64 5.13 -13.59 4.79
N LEU A 65 6.27 -14.27 4.61
CA LEU A 65 6.65 -15.40 5.45
C LEU A 65 6.88 -14.98 6.91
N ALA A 66 7.56 -13.86 7.14
CA ALA A 66 7.78 -13.30 8.47
C ALA A 66 6.47 -12.90 9.16
N ALA A 67 5.46 -12.49 8.39
CA ALA A 67 4.12 -12.17 8.86
C ALA A 67 3.17 -13.37 8.94
N LEU A 68 3.66 -14.61 8.80
CA LEU A 68 2.84 -15.83 8.80
C LEU A 68 1.71 -15.80 7.76
N ASN A 69 1.99 -15.21 6.59
CA ASN A 69 1.06 -14.93 5.50
C ASN A 69 -0.09 -13.96 5.83
N ASP A 70 0.00 -13.21 6.94
CA ASP A 70 -0.90 -12.09 7.21
C ASP A 70 -0.52 -10.87 6.35
N ALA A 71 -1.34 -10.61 5.33
CA ALA A 71 -1.14 -9.52 4.40
C ALA A 71 -1.16 -8.14 5.09
N LYS A 72 -1.96 -7.96 6.14
CA LYS A 72 -2.03 -6.69 6.88
C LYS A 72 -0.72 -6.43 7.61
N VAL A 73 -0.24 -7.41 8.37
CA VAL A 73 1.01 -7.30 9.14
C VAL A 73 2.21 -7.09 8.20
N ALA A 74 2.25 -7.82 7.08
CA ALA A 74 3.28 -7.62 6.07
C ALA A 74 3.22 -6.21 5.44
N GLY A 75 2.03 -5.71 5.14
CA GLY A 75 1.81 -4.36 4.61
C GLY A 75 2.25 -3.25 5.57
N GLU A 76 1.90 -3.37 6.85
CA GLU A 76 2.33 -2.42 7.90
C GLU A 76 3.86 -2.41 8.06
N ALA A 77 4.49 -3.58 8.02
CA ALA A 77 5.94 -3.71 8.12
C ALA A 77 6.66 -3.06 6.92
N GLU A 78 6.20 -3.30 5.69
CA GLU A 78 6.80 -2.72 4.49
C GLU A 78 6.56 -1.20 4.39
N LEU A 79 5.39 -0.71 4.83
CA LEU A 79 5.15 0.73 4.94
C LEU A 79 6.11 1.37 5.95
N THR A 80 6.31 0.73 7.09
CA THR A 80 7.25 1.21 8.12
C THR A 80 8.68 1.29 7.58
N LYS A 81 9.12 0.29 6.82
CA LYS A 81 10.44 0.30 6.14
C LYS A 81 10.54 1.42 5.11
N LEU A 82 9.49 1.68 4.33
CA LEU A 82 9.45 2.78 3.36
C LEU A 82 9.60 4.13 4.06
N ILE A 83 8.87 4.34 5.16
CA ILE A 83 8.95 5.55 5.98
C ILE A 83 10.36 5.72 6.57
N ALA A 84 10.94 4.65 7.12
CA ALA A 84 12.30 4.69 7.63
C ALA A 84 13.35 5.03 6.54
N ARG A 85 13.14 4.56 5.31
CA ARG A 85 14.05 4.78 4.19
C ARG A 85 13.96 6.20 3.61
N HIS A 86 12.76 6.75 3.46
CA HIS A 86 12.54 8.02 2.77
C HIS A 86 12.28 9.21 3.71
N GLY A 87 12.07 8.94 4.99
CA GLY A 87 11.68 9.93 5.99
C GLY A 87 10.18 10.18 5.98
N GLU A 88 9.62 10.29 7.19
CA GLU A 88 8.19 10.50 7.43
C GLU A 88 7.64 11.74 6.73
N ALA A 89 8.38 12.85 6.75
CA ALA A 89 7.96 14.10 6.12
C ALA A 89 7.78 13.98 4.60
N ARG A 90 8.66 13.21 3.94
CA ARG A 90 8.58 12.99 2.49
C ARG A 90 7.40 12.11 2.14
N VAL A 91 7.18 11.04 2.89
CA VAL A 91 6.03 10.15 2.70
C VAL A 91 4.72 10.92 2.91
N ALA A 92 4.60 11.69 4.00
CA ALA A 92 3.42 12.52 4.26
C ALA A 92 3.16 13.54 3.13
N SER A 93 4.21 14.18 2.61
CA SER A 93 4.07 15.14 1.51
C SER A 93 3.52 14.50 0.24
N VAL A 94 3.98 13.29 -0.11
CA VAL A 94 3.50 12.57 -1.29
C VAL A 94 2.06 12.10 -1.11
N LEU A 95 1.72 11.56 0.08
CA LEU A 95 0.36 11.11 0.37
C LEU A 95 -0.63 12.28 0.33
N ARG A 96 -0.28 13.43 0.93
CA ARG A 96 -1.11 14.65 0.84
C ARG A 96 -1.33 15.11 -0.59
N ALA A 97 -0.29 15.13 -1.40
CA ALA A 97 -0.39 15.52 -2.81
C ALA A 97 -1.28 14.56 -3.62
N ALA A 98 -1.41 13.30 -3.20
CA ALA A 98 -2.26 12.30 -3.84
C ALA A 98 -3.73 12.36 -3.39
N GLU A 99 -4.05 13.07 -2.29
CA GLU A 99 -5.44 13.30 -1.83
C GLU A 99 -6.02 14.65 -2.28
N ALA A 100 -5.18 15.56 -2.78
CA ALA A 100 -5.55 16.90 -3.23
C ALA A 100 -6.06 16.90 -4.68
#